data_AF-A0A1X0RFP3-F1
#
_entry.id   AF-A0A1X0RFP3-F1
#
_cell.length_a   1.000
_cell.length_b   1.000
_cell.length_c   1.000
_cell.angle_alpha   90.00
_cell.angle_beta   90.00
_cell.angle_gamma   90.00
#
_symmetry.space_group_name_H-M   'P 1'
#
loop_
_entity.id
_entity.type
_entity.pdbx_description
1 polymer ?
#
loop_
_entity_poly.entity_id
_entity_poly.type
_entity_poly.pdbx_seq_one_letter_code
_entity_poly.pdbx_strand_id
1 'polypeptide(L)' 'MSKSILIIHKFLLFIDEIAIVLNRLGLENMYTVMDNATIHKTSDALRAIHEYGHTPLFLPPYSPMLNPIEGC' A
#
# COMPACT_ATOMS: atom_id res chain seq x y z
N MET A 1 -6.31 7.66 22.15
CA MET A 1 -6.43 7.66 20.67
C MET A 1 -7.31 6.49 20.26
N SER A 2 -8.24 6.66 19.31
CA SER A 2 -9.13 5.58 18.86
C SER A 2 -8.34 4.44 18.17
N LYS A 3 -8.77 3.18 18.32
CA LYS A 3 -8.13 2.01 17.68
C LYS A 3 -8.00 2.17 16.16
N SER A 4 -9.00 2.75 15.50
CA SER A 4 -8.98 2.94 14.04
C SER A 4 -7.87 3.91 13.60
N ILE A 5 -7.62 4.96 14.39
CA ILE A 5 -6.55 5.93 14.11
C ILE A 5 -5.17 5.26 14.24
N LEU A 6 -5.00 4.39 15.23
CA LEU A 6 -3.75 3.66 15.42
C LEU A 6 -3.46 2.70 14.26
N ILE A 7 -4.49 2.05 13.70
CA ILE A 7 -4.33 1.14 12.55
C ILE A 7 -3.88 1.92 11.31
N ILE A 8 -4.53 3.03 11.00
CA ILE A 8 -4.17 3.88 9.85
C ILE A 8 -2.74 4.39 10.01
N HIS A 9 -2.38 4.90 11.20
CA HIS A 9 -1.03 5.41 11.44
C HIS A 9 0.06 4.35 11.24
N LYS A 10 -0.15 3.13 11.77
CA LYS A 10 0.78 2.01 11.57
C LYS A 10 0.90 1.60 10.11
N PHE A 11 -0.22 1.62 9.37
CA PHE A 11 -0.22 1.32 7.94
C PHE A 11 0.58 2.35 7.14
N LEU A 12 0.45 3.65 7.45
CA LEU A 12 1.23 4.69 6.79
C LEU A 12 2.73 4.53 7.04
N LEU A 13 3.15 4.26 8.28
CA LEU A 13 4.55 3.99 8.61
C LEU A 13 5.11 2.80 7.80
N PHE A 14 4.31 1.75 7.63
CA PHE A 14 4.69 0.60 6.82
C PHE A 14 4.87 0.97 5.33
N ILE A 15 3.98 1.77 4.76
CA ILE A 15 4.11 2.25 3.38
C ILE A 15 5.38 3.10 3.20
N ASP A 16 5.67 3.99 4.14
CA ASP A 16 6.89 4.81 4.12
C ASP A 16 8.15 3.93 4.15
N GLU A 17 8.20 2.94 5.03
CA GLU A 17 9.34 2.01 5.13
C GLU A 17 9.54 1.22 3.83
N ILE A 18 8.46 0.71 3.22
CA ILE A 18 8.54 0.00 1.93
C ILE A 18 9.06 0.92 0.83
N ALA A 19 8.53 2.15 0.73
CA ALA A 19 8.94 3.07 -0.33
C ALA A 19 10.42 3.49 -0.19
N ILE A 20 10.90 3.69 1.05
CA ILE A 20 12.32 3.92 1.33
C ILE A 20 13.16 2.73 0.83
N VAL A 21 12.73 1.49 1.08
CA VAL A 21 13.44 0.30 0.61
C VAL A 21 13.44 0.21 -0.92
N LEU A 22 12.31 0.44 -1.59
CA LEU A 22 12.22 0.43 -3.05
C LEU A 22 13.18 1.44 -3.67
N ASN A 23 13.18 2.68 -3.18
CA ASN A 23 14.07 3.74 -3.66
C ASN A 23 15.54 3.42 -3.41
N ARG A 24 15.89 2.85 -2.23
CA ARG A 24 17.26 2.40 -1.95
C ARG A 24 17.74 1.29 -2.88
N LEU A 25 16.82 0.48 -3.41
CA LEU A 25 17.11 -0.56 -4.39
C LEU A 25 17.09 -0.06 -5.84
N GLY A 26 16.79 1.23 -6.08
CA GLY A 26 16.64 1.80 -7.42
C GLY A 26 15.37 1.33 -8.15
N LEU A 27 14.37 0.85 -7.41
CA LEU A 27 13.09 0.40 -7.95
C LEU A 27 12.10 1.56 -8.01
N GLU A 28 12.21 2.37 -9.05
CA GLU A 28 11.39 3.57 -9.26
C GLU A 28 10.12 3.28 -10.05
N ASN A 29 9.06 4.08 -9.87
CA ASN A 29 7.81 3.97 -10.65
C ASN A 29 7.10 2.61 -10.55
N MET A 30 7.25 1.93 -9.41
CA MET A 30 6.62 0.63 -9.16
C MET A 30 5.10 0.74 -8.99
N TYR A 31 4.41 -0.36 -9.29
CA TYR A 31 3.00 -0.55 -8.97
C TYR A 31 2.86 -1.30 -7.65
N THR A 32 2.22 -0.68 -6.66
CA THR A 32 1.89 -1.31 -5.37
C THR A 32 0.52 -1.97 -5.47
N VAL A 33 0.48 -3.29 -5.62
CA VAL A 33 -0.77 -4.06 -5.70
C VAL A 33 -1.36 -4.22 -4.30
N MET A 34 -2.63 -3.85 -4.13
CA MET A 34 -3.34 -3.89 -2.85
C MET A 34 -4.74 -4.50 -3.01
N ASP A 35 -5.23 -5.17 -1.96
CA ASP A 35 -6.61 -5.62 -1.88
C ASP A 35 -7.59 -4.45 -1.62
N ASN A 36 -8.87 -4.77 -1.43
CA ASN A 36 -9.93 -3.77 -1.25
C ASN A 36 -10.15 -3.32 0.21
N ALA A 37 -9.22 -3.56 1.14
CA ALA A 37 -9.36 -3.08 2.52
C ALA A 37 -9.52 -1.55 2.57
N THR A 38 -10.45 -1.06 3.40
CA THR A 38 -10.79 0.37 3.47
C THR A 38 -9.58 1.27 3.78
N ILE A 39 -8.63 0.77 4.58
CA ILE A 39 -7.42 1.52 4.95
C ILE A 39 -6.51 1.83 3.74
N HIS A 40 -6.50 0.98 2.71
CA HIS A 40 -5.69 1.15 1.50
C HIS A 40 -6.20 2.29 0.59
N LYS A 41 -7.47 2.66 0.75
CA LYS A 41 -8.14 3.68 -0.07
C LYS A 41 -8.23 5.05 0.61
N THR A 42 -7.60 5.20 1.78
CA THR A 42 -7.54 6.49 2.47
C THR A 42 -6.69 7.47 1.67
N SER A 43 -7.03 8.76 1.70
CA SER A 43 -6.29 9.80 1.00
C SER A 43 -4.83 9.85 1.43
N ASP A 44 -4.55 9.62 2.72
CA ASP A 44 -3.18 9.60 3.24
C ASP A 44 -2.38 8.42 2.72
N ALA A 45 -2.98 7.22 2.63
CA ALA A 45 -2.30 6.06 2.07
C ALA A 45 -1.96 6.25 0.58
N LEU A 46 -2.93 6.73 -0.20
CA LEU A 46 -2.72 7.02 -1.62
C LEU A 46 -1.64 8.08 -1.82
N ARG A 47 -1.68 9.15 -1.00
CA ARG A 47 -0.69 10.23 -1.04
C ARG A 47 0.70 9.74 -0.69
N ALA A 48 0.86 8.93 0.36
CA ALA A 48 2.16 8.37 0.74
C ALA A 48 2.78 7.58 -0.43
N ILE A 49 2.01 6.69 -1.08
CA ILE A 49 2.51 5.92 -2.24
C ILE A 49 2.92 6.85 -3.40
N HIS A 50 2.11 7.86 -3.71
CA HIS A 50 2.39 8.79 -4.80
C HIS A 50 3.57 9.73 -4.53
N GLU A 51 3.75 10.19 -3.29
CA GLU A 51 4.85 11.10 -2.90
C GLU A 51 6.23 10.45 -3.10
N TYR A 52 6.33 9.12 -3.01
CA TYR A 52 7.54 8.37 -3.36
C TYR A 52 7.67 8.00 -4.84
N GLY A 53 6.75 8.44 -5.70
CA GLY A 53 6.79 8.15 -7.14
C GLY A 53 6.31 6.75 -7.50
N HIS A 54 5.49 6.11 -6.66
CA HIS A 54 4.88 4.81 -6.95
C HIS A 54 3.38 4.96 -7.27
N THR A 55 2.79 3.90 -7.83
CA THR A 55 1.38 3.90 -8.24
C THR A 55 0.60 2.79 -7.53
N PRO A 56 -0.48 3.11 -6.78
CA PRO A 56 -1.34 2.09 -6.21
C PRO A 56 -2.16 1.39 -7.31
N LEU A 57 -2.24 0.06 -7.26
CA LEU A 57 -3.08 -0.76 -8.12
C LEU A 57 -3.99 -1.65 -7.27
N PHE A 58 -5.30 -1.51 -7.42
CA PHE A 58 -6.27 -2.27 -6.64
C PHE A 58 -6.72 -3.52 -7.39
N LEU A 59 -6.80 -4.64 -6.67
CA LEU A 59 -7.42 -5.85 -7.21
C LEU A 59 -8.93 -5.64 -7.43
N PRO A 60 -9.54 -6.33 -8.41
CA PRO A 60 -10.99 -6.39 -8.51
C PRO A 60 -11.62 -6.95 -7.21
N PRO A 61 -12.84 -6.51 -6.84
CA PRO A 61 -13.53 -7.04 -5.67
C PRO A 61 -13.62 -8.57 -5.70
N TYR A 62 -13.51 -9.19 -4.51
CA TYR A 62 -13.63 -10.66 -4.32
C TYR A 62 -12.73 -11.51 -5.23
N SER A 63 -11.57 -10.98 -5.63
CA SER A 63 -10.64 -11.68 -6.53
C SER A 63 -9.33 -12.08 -5.86
N PRO A 64 -9.36 -12.90 -4.78
CA PRO A 64 -8.15 -13.31 -4.07
C PRO A 64 -7.21 -14.15 -4.94
N MET A 65 -7.74 -14.86 -5.95
CA MET A 65 -6.93 -15.62 -6.91
C MET A 65 -6.00 -14.77 -7.76
N LEU A 66 -6.22 -13.45 -7.80
CA LEU A 66 -5.36 -12.48 -8.49
C LEU A 66 -4.29 -11.88 -7.58
N ASN A 67 -4.32 -12.17 -6.28
CA ASN A 67 -3.35 -11.66 -5.32
C ASN A 67 -2.13 -12.61 -5.26
N PRO A 68 -0.94 -12.21 -5.74
CA PRO A 68 0.21 -13.12 -5.82
C PRO A 68 0.66 -13.68 -4.45
N ILE A 69 0.35 -12.98 -3.35
CA ILE A 69 0.74 -13.43 -2.00
C ILE A 69 -0.13 -14.58 -1.46
N GLU A 70 -1.31 -14.82 -2.04
CA GLU A 70 -2.24 -15.89 -1.61
C GLU A 70 -1.88 -17.26 -2.20
N GLY A 71 -1.01 -17.30 -3.22
CA GLY A 71 -0.63 -18.52 -3.94
C GLY A 71 0.48 -19.36 -3.30
N CYS A 72 0.68 -19.27 -1.98
CA CYS A 72 1.66 -20.06 -1.24
C CYS A 72 1.21 -21.51 -1.00
#